data_AF-A0A534QNQ1-F1
#
_entry.id   AF-A0A534QNQ1-F1
#
_cell.length_a   1.000
_cell.length_b   1.000
_cell.length_c   1.000
_cell.angle_alpha   90.00
_cell.angle_beta   90.00
_cell.angle_gamma   90.00
#
_symmetry.space_group_name_H-M   'P 1'
#
loop_
_entity.id
_entity.type
_entity.pdbx_description
1 polymer ?
#
loop_
_entity_poly.entity_id
_entity_poly.type
_entity_poly.pdbx_seq_one_letter_code
_entity_poly.pdbx_strand_id
1 'polypeptide(L)'
;MKRASLAAVVTFTATVVAATASTGCTVFEDQVSLLNCGVASTATATRRVRIETDCDHNLHLEIEDVARGLYAVLVNGTERGTIRVKNARVGELEFDTSPTGAQLPLDFDPFGHIDIATSTGRVILSLDQCPAS
;
A
#
# COMPACT_ATOMS: atom_id res chain seq x y z
N MET A 1 0.36 43.45 59.38
CA MET A 1 1.52 43.73 58.50
C MET A 1 1.28 43.01 57.16
N LYS A 2 1.21 43.74 56.04
CA LYS A 2 0.83 43.26 54.70
C LYS A 2 1.99 42.50 54.04
N ARG A 3 1.74 41.28 53.53
CA ARG A 3 2.66 40.58 52.64
C ARG A 3 2.45 41.12 51.22
N ALA A 4 3.46 41.77 50.65
CA ALA A 4 3.48 42.20 49.26
C ALA A 4 4.01 41.05 48.39
N SER A 5 3.20 40.59 47.43
CA SER A 5 3.64 39.65 46.39
C SER A 5 4.17 40.45 45.20
N LEU A 6 5.42 40.21 44.81
CA LEU A 6 5.96 40.67 43.53
C LEU A 6 5.69 39.61 42.46
N ALA A 7 4.97 39.98 41.40
CA ALA A 7 4.87 39.19 40.18
C ALA A 7 5.96 39.67 39.21
N ALA A 8 6.91 38.80 38.86
CA ALA A 8 7.87 39.07 37.80
C ALA A 8 7.25 38.68 36.46
N VAL A 9 7.02 39.65 35.57
CA VAL A 9 6.56 39.40 34.20
C VAL A 9 7.79 39.13 33.34
N VAL A 10 7.96 37.89 32.90
CA VAL A 10 9.02 37.50 31.97
C VAL A 10 8.46 37.54 30.55
N THR A 11 8.91 38.49 29.75
CA THR A 11 8.59 38.57 28.32
C THR A 11 9.60 37.75 27.52
N PHE A 12 9.13 36.67 26.89
CA PHE A 12 9.90 35.92 25.91
C PHE A 12 9.65 36.48 24.50
N THR A 13 10.70 36.98 23.86
CA THR A 13 10.69 37.28 22.42
C THR A 13 11.06 36.03 21.66
N ALA A 14 10.08 35.37 21.03
CA ALA A 14 10.31 34.23 20.15
C ALA A 14 10.56 34.74 18.72
N THR A 15 11.73 34.43 18.16
CA THR A 15 11.98 34.55 16.72
C THR A 15 11.40 33.33 16.02
N VAL A 16 10.42 33.55 15.16
CA VAL A 16 9.84 32.50 14.32
C VAL A 16 10.72 32.37 13.08
N VAL A 17 11.48 31.29 12.96
CA VAL A 17 12.13 30.92 11.71
C VAL A 17 11.10 30.18 10.85
N ALA A 18 10.71 30.76 9.73
CA ALA A 18 9.81 30.10 8.79
C ALA A 18 10.53 28.91 8.16
N ALA A 19 10.07 27.69 8.45
CA ALA A 19 10.48 26.51 7.72
C ALA A 19 9.93 26.61 6.29
N THR A 20 10.81 26.63 5.30
CA THR A 20 10.41 26.45 3.90
C THR A 20 9.90 25.03 3.75
N ALA A 21 8.59 24.85 3.66
CA ALA A 21 8.00 23.59 3.25
C ALA A 21 8.56 23.25 1.86
N SER A 22 9.23 22.10 1.72
CA SER A 22 9.52 21.55 0.41
C SER A 22 8.16 21.27 -0.25
N THR A 23 7.86 21.95 -1.35
CA THR A 23 6.62 21.77 -2.15
C THR A 23 6.61 20.43 -2.91
N GLY A 24 7.28 19.39 -2.41
CA GLY A 24 7.42 18.10 -3.06
C GLY A 24 7.31 16.97 -2.03
N CYS A 25 6.74 15.86 -2.48
CA CYS A 25 6.77 14.58 -1.78
C CYS A 25 8.20 13.99 -1.78
N THR A 26 8.44 13.03 -0.89
CA THR A 26 9.63 12.20 -0.95
C THR A 26 9.36 11.02 -1.87
N VAL A 27 10.17 10.85 -2.92
CA VAL A 27 10.13 9.66 -3.77
C VAL A 27 10.41 8.44 -2.92
N PHE A 28 9.62 7.40 -3.10
CA PHE A 28 9.63 6.21 -2.27
C PHE A 28 9.36 4.98 -3.12
N GLU A 29 9.97 3.85 -2.75
CA GLU A 29 9.64 2.54 -3.29
C GLU A 29 9.78 1.49 -2.18
N ASP A 30 8.78 0.61 -2.09
CA ASP A 30 8.78 -0.55 -1.22
C ASP A 30 8.25 -1.76 -1.98
N GLN A 31 8.98 -2.86 -1.92
CA GLN A 31 8.67 -4.08 -2.63
C GLN A 31 8.77 -5.27 -1.70
N VAL A 32 7.69 -6.03 -1.60
CA VAL A 32 7.57 -7.18 -0.70
C VAL A 32 7.03 -8.39 -1.46
N SER A 33 7.64 -9.55 -1.26
CA SER A 33 7.12 -10.83 -1.74
C SER A 33 6.04 -11.36 -0.80
N LEU A 34 4.93 -11.83 -1.35
CA LEU A 34 3.87 -12.47 -0.57
C LEU A 34 4.24 -13.93 -0.27
N LEU A 35 3.77 -14.42 0.86
CA LEU A 35 3.81 -15.83 1.26
C LEU A 35 2.90 -16.67 0.36
N ASN A 36 3.39 -17.84 -0.04
CA ASN A 36 2.58 -18.85 -0.71
C ASN A 36 1.84 -19.73 0.32
N CYS A 37 0.52 -19.82 0.22
CA CYS A 37 -0.33 -20.55 1.17
C CYS A 37 -0.54 -22.03 0.82
N GLY A 38 0.27 -22.59 -0.07
CA GLY A 38 0.29 -24.01 -0.42
C GLY A 38 -0.84 -24.46 -1.34
N VAL A 39 -1.86 -23.62 -1.57
CA VAL A 39 -2.98 -23.92 -2.45
C VAL A 39 -2.56 -24.05 -3.91
N ALA A 40 -1.63 -23.19 -4.34
CA ALA A 40 -0.99 -23.24 -5.64
C ALA A 40 0.53 -23.26 -5.39
N SER A 41 1.10 -24.45 -5.32
CA SER A 41 2.45 -24.68 -4.74
C SER A 41 3.60 -23.94 -5.42
N THR A 42 3.44 -23.50 -6.67
CA THR A 42 4.46 -22.73 -7.41
C THR A 42 4.17 -21.24 -7.46
N ALA A 43 3.02 -20.79 -6.97
CA ALA A 43 2.60 -19.40 -7.08
C ALA A 43 3.57 -18.47 -6.34
N THR A 44 3.91 -17.36 -6.98
CA THR A 44 4.64 -16.26 -6.37
C THR A 44 3.83 -14.98 -6.52
N ALA A 45 4.09 -14.02 -5.64
CA ALA A 45 3.52 -12.69 -5.75
C ALA A 45 4.48 -11.63 -5.25
N THR A 46 4.38 -10.45 -5.86
CA THR A 46 5.06 -9.24 -5.41
C THR A 46 4.04 -8.11 -5.27
N ARG A 47 4.12 -7.39 -4.14
CA ARG A 47 3.49 -6.08 -3.96
C ARG A 47 4.55 -5.01 -3.99
N ARG A 48 4.40 -4.05 -4.90
CA ARG A 48 5.24 -2.86 -5.00
C ARG A 48 4.41 -1.60 -4.77
N VAL A 49 4.86 -0.73 -3.87
CA VAL A 49 4.30 0.60 -3.64
C VAL A 49 5.34 1.64 -4.02
N ARG A 50 4.96 2.66 -4.79
CA ARG A 50 5.81 3.79 -5.14
C ARG A 50 5.14 5.13 -4.82
N ILE A 51 5.96 6.12 -4.48
CA ILE A 51 5.63 7.54 -4.58
C ILE A 51 6.55 8.10 -5.67
N GLU A 52 5.96 8.60 -6.74
CA GLU A 52 6.68 9.06 -7.93
C GLU A 52 7.10 10.54 -7.81
N THR A 53 7.83 11.06 -8.80
CA THR A 53 8.38 12.42 -8.75
C THR A 53 7.33 13.52 -8.87
N ASP A 54 6.16 13.21 -9.43
CA ASP A 54 4.97 14.05 -9.50
C ASP A 54 4.02 13.87 -8.29
N CYS A 55 4.46 13.07 -7.32
CA CYS A 55 3.72 12.74 -6.10
C CYS A 55 2.50 11.85 -6.30
N ASP A 56 2.39 11.18 -7.45
CA ASP A 56 1.45 10.08 -7.59
C ASP A 56 1.91 8.87 -6.78
N HIS A 57 0.91 8.17 -6.22
CA HIS A 57 1.10 6.94 -5.49
C HIS A 57 0.64 5.78 -6.36
N ASN A 58 1.52 4.79 -6.51
CA ASN A 58 1.28 3.61 -7.33
C ASN A 58 1.34 2.37 -6.45
N LEU A 59 0.35 1.48 -6.57
CA LEU A 59 0.37 0.13 -6.03
C LEU A 59 0.29 -0.85 -7.20
N HIS A 60 1.34 -1.65 -7.35
CA HIS A 60 1.42 -2.69 -8.37
C HIS A 60 1.50 -4.07 -7.71
N LEU A 61 0.65 -4.98 -8.17
CA LEU A 61 0.60 -6.37 -7.78
C LEU A 61 0.88 -7.24 -8.99
N GLU A 62 1.82 -8.16 -8.83
CA GLU A 62 2.16 -9.16 -9.85
C GLU A 62 2.05 -10.55 -9.24
N ILE A 63 1.44 -11.49 -9.95
CA ILE A 63 1.44 -12.91 -9.64
C ILE A 63 2.05 -13.69 -10.79
N GLU A 64 2.88 -14.68 -10.46
CA GLU A 64 3.50 -15.57 -11.44
C GLU A 64 3.26 -17.03 -11.07
N ASP A 65 3.53 -17.92 -12.02
CA ASP A 65 3.43 -19.37 -11.84
C ASP A 65 2.08 -19.86 -11.32
N VAL A 66 1.01 -19.16 -11.68
CA VAL A 66 -0.38 -19.50 -11.37
C VAL A 66 -1.12 -20.01 -12.61
N ALA A 67 -2.23 -20.72 -12.39
CA ALA A 67 -3.06 -21.19 -13.50
C ALA A 67 -3.77 -20.01 -14.20
N ARG A 68 -4.21 -20.23 -15.44
CA ARG A 68 -5.08 -19.26 -16.13
C ARG A 68 -6.37 -19.08 -15.34
N GLY A 69 -6.74 -17.84 -15.07
CA GLY A 69 -7.89 -17.57 -14.22
C GLY A 69 -8.03 -16.11 -13.82
N LEU A 70 -9.00 -15.90 -12.93
CA LEU A 70 -9.25 -14.64 -12.25
C LEU A 70 -8.91 -14.82 -10.77
N TYR A 71 -8.20 -13.86 -10.22
CA TYR A 71 -7.75 -13.86 -8.83
C TYR A 71 -8.17 -12.56 -8.17
N ALA A 72 -9.00 -12.64 -7.13
CA ALA A 72 -9.42 -11.48 -6.37
C ALA A 72 -8.26 -10.97 -5.52
N VAL A 73 -8.06 -9.66 -5.49
CA VAL A 73 -7.13 -8.98 -4.60
C VAL A 73 -7.94 -8.36 -3.48
N LEU A 74 -7.67 -8.77 -2.24
CA LEU A 74 -8.26 -8.21 -1.05
C LEU A 74 -7.23 -7.37 -0.31
N VAL A 75 -7.62 -6.16 0.09
CA VAL A 75 -6.82 -5.30 0.97
C VAL A 75 -7.60 -5.10 2.26
N ASN A 76 -7.02 -5.55 3.38
CA ASN A 76 -7.69 -5.62 4.68
C ASN A 76 -9.06 -6.31 4.60
N GLY A 77 -9.13 -7.41 3.83
CA GLY A 77 -10.36 -8.21 3.65
C GLY A 77 -11.42 -7.60 2.71
N THR A 78 -11.19 -6.41 2.14
CA THR A 78 -12.08 -5.81 1.14
C THR A 78 -11.53 -6.07 -0.26
N GLU A 79 -12.32 -6.64 -1.16
CA GLU A 79 -11.92 -6.82 -2.55
C GLU A 79 -11.71 -5.45 -3.23
N ARG A 80 -10.52 -5.24 -3.81
CA ARG A 80 -10.14 -4.00 -4.50
C ARG A 80 -10.02 -4.16 -6.02
N GLY A 81 -9.86 -5.38 -6.49
CA GLY A 81 -9.82 -5.66 -7.92
C GLY A 81 -9.53 -7.13 -8.21
N THR A 82 -9.36 -7.44 -9.49
CA THR A 82 -9.14 -8.81 -9.95
C THR A 82 -7.95 -8.85 -10.91
N ILE A 83 -6.97 -9.69 -10.62
CA ILE A 83 -5.89 -10.02 -11.54
C ILE A 83 -6.38 -11.05 -12.55
N ARG A 84 -6.12 -10.81 -13.84
CA ARG A 84 -6.44 -11.76 -14.92
C ARG A 84 -5.18 -12.40 -15.47
N VAL A 85 -5.02 -13.70 -15.23
CA VAL A 85 -3.89 -14.49 -15.73
C VAL A 85 -4.22 -15.12 -17.08
N LYS A 86 -3.39 -14.82 -18.08
CA LYS A 86 -3.47 -15.36 -19.44
C LYS A 86 -2.35 -16.38 -19.69
N ASN A 87 -1.93 -16.57 -20.94
CA ASN A 87 -1.09 -17.71 -21.35
C ASN A 87 0.30 -17.76 -20.72
N ALA A 88 0.86 -16.63 -20.29
CA ALA A 88 2.19 -16.57 -19.69
C ALA A 88 2.23 -17.03 -18.22
N ARG A 89 1.08 -17.41 -17.61
CA ARG A 89 0.97 -17.71 -16.17
C ARG A 89 1.36 -16.54 -15.24
N VAL A 90 1.44 -15.35 -15.82
CA VAL A 90 1.64 -14.07 -15.14
C VAL A 90 0.37 -13.25 -15.24
N GLY A 91 0.08 -12.48 -14.19
CA GLY A 91 -0.98 -11.49 -14.18
C GLY A 91 -0.61 -10.32 -13.29
N GLU A 92 -1.09 -9.14 -13.66
CA GLU A 92 -0.83 -7.90 -12.96
C GLU A 92 -2.14 -7.16 -12.63
N LEU A 93 -2.08 -6.34 -11.58
CA LEU A 93 -3.10 -5.36 -11.24
C LEU A 93 -2.40 -4.12 -10.68
N GLU A 94 -2.79 -2.97 -11.21
CA GLU A 94 -2.16 -1.71 -10.88
C GLU A 94 -3.21 -0.70 -10.44
N PHE A 95 -2.90 0.01 -9.36
CA PHE A 95 -3.68 1.11 -8.82
C PHE A 95 -2.83 2.37 -8.80
N ASP A 96 -3.45 3.50 -9.09
CA ASP A 96 -2.78 4.79 -9.12
C ASP A 96 -3.69 5.91 -8.59
N THR A 97 -3.11 6.96 -8.00
CA THR A 97 -3.86 8.16 -7.60
C THR A 97 -4.32 8.98 -8.80
N SER A 98 -3.63 8.87 -9.94
CA SER A 98 -3.96 9.49 -11.22
C SER A 98 -4.04 8.43 -12.33
N PRO A 99 -5.01 7.50 -12.28
CA PRO A 99 -5.00 6.30 -13.10
C PRO A 99 -5.19 6.58 -14.59
N THR A 100 -4.46 5.83 -15.41
CA THR A 100 -4.51 5.83 -16.86
C THR A 100 -4.70 4.42 -17.42
N GLY A 101 -5.29 4.31 -18.61
CA GLY A 101 -5.43 3.03 -19.30
C GLY A 101 -6.24 2.00 -18.50
N ALA A 102 -5.56 0.93 -18.05
CA ALA A 102 -6.16 -0.17 -17.29
C ALA A 102 -5.92 -0.07 -15.77
N GLN A 103 -5.22 0.97 -15.30
CA GLN A 103 -5.01 1.20 -13.87
C GLN A 103 -6.35 1.49 -13.18
N LEU A 104 -6.48 1.03 -11.94
CA LEU A 104 -7.61 1.33 -11.06
C LEU A 104 -7.30 2.54 -10.16
N PRO A 105 -8.31 3.25 -9.65
CA PRO A 105 -8.08 4.30 -8.65
C PRO A 105 -7.49 3.72 -7.36
N LEU A 106 -6.41 4.32 -6.85
CA LEU A 106 -5.88 4.05 -5.51
C LEU A 106 -6.59 4.95 -4.48
N ASP A 107 -7.72 4.47 -3.94
CA ASP A 107 -8.55 5.18 -2.96
C ASP A 107 -8.49 4.58 -1.54
N PHE A 108 -7.49 3.75 -1.29
CA PHE A 108 -7.27 3.01 -0.04
C PHE A 108 -5.79 3.02 0.36
N ASP A 109 -5.50 2.59 1.60
CA ASP A 109 -4.13 2.48 2.10
C ASP A 109 -3.35 1.35 1.37
N PRO A 110 -2.29 1.66 0.58
CA PRO A 110 -1.54 0.65 -0.17
C PRO A 110 -0.61 -0.22 0.71
N PHE A 111 -0.51 0.09 2.00
CA PHE A 111 0.21 -0.73 3.00
C PHE A 111 -0.72 -1.66 3.80
N GLY A 112 -2.02 -1.68 3.50
CA GLY A 112 -2.94 -2.66 4.06
C GLY A 112 -2.51 -4.09 3.78
N HIS A 113 -2.93 -5.01 4.64
CA HIS A 113 -2.66 -6.44 4.47
C HIS A 113 -3.29 -6.95 3.17
N ILE A 114 -2.52 -7.65 2.34
CA ILE A 114 -2.94 -8.11 1.02
C ILE A 114 -3.10 -9.62 1.01
N ASP A 115 -4.28 -10.06 0.56
CA ASP A 115 -4.55 -11.44 0.18
C ASP A 115 -4.91 -11.53 -1.30
N ILE A 116 -4.44 -12.59 -1.97
CA ILE A 116 -4.84 -12.93 -3.34
C ILE A 116 -5.54 -14.27 -3.30
N ALA A 117 -6.79 -14.30 -3.76
CA ALA A 117 -7.68 -15.45 -3.66
C ALA A 117 -8.19 -15.94 -5.02
N THR A 118 -8.51 -17.23 -5.11
CA THR A 118 -9.23 -17.78 -6.27
C THR A 118 -10.68 -17.27 -6.33
N SER A 119 -11.36 -17.53 -7.45
CA SER A 119 -12.79 -17.25 -7.59
C SER A 119 -13.71 -17.97 -6.59
N THR A 120 -13.20 -18.98 -5.87
CA THR A 120 -13.92 -19.66 -4.79
C THR A 120 -13.62 -19.08 -3.41
N GLY A 121 -12.89 -17.96 -3.35
CA GLY A 121 -12.51 -17.28 -2.09
C GLY A 121 -11.35 -17.93 -1.34
N ARG A 122 -10.63 -18.88 -1.93
CA ARG A 122 -9.46 -19.51 -1.26
C ARG A 122 -8.23 -18.65 -1.47
N VAL A 123 -7.63 -18.16 -0.39
CA VAL A 123 -6.36 -17.42 -0.42
C VAL A 123 -5.23 -18.33 -0.87
N ILE A 124 -4.48 -17.89 -1.89
CA ILE A 124 -3.34 -18.61 -2.45
C ILE A 124 -2.01 -17.94 -2.12
N LEU A 125 -2.03 -16.62 -1.95
CA LEU A 125 -0.88 -15.77 -1.64
C LEU A 125 -1.33 -14.73 -0.62
N SER A 126 -0.51 -14.45 0.39
CA SER A 126 -0.82 -13.48 1.45
C SER A 126 0.43 -12.70 1.88
N LEU A 127 0.27 -11.46 2.34
CA LEU A 127 1.39 -10.60 2.71
C LEU A 127 2.24 -11.18 3.84
N ASP A 128 1.63 -11.63 4.92
CA ASP A 128 2.35 -12.02 6.14
C ASP A 128 1.73 -13.21 6.90
N GLN A 129 0.51 -13.65 6.55
CA GLN A 129 -0.13 -14.79 7.21
C GLN A 129 -1.07 -15.56 6.28
N CYS A 130 -0.84 -16.86 6.13
CA CYS A 130 -1.80 -17.69 5.43
C CYS A 130 -2.99 -18.02 6.35
N PRO A 131 -4.24 -17.93 5.86
CA PRO A 131 -5.40 -18.31 6.64
C PRO A 131 -5.31 -19.75 7.14
N ALA A 132 -5.82 -19.99 8.35
CA ALA A 132 -5.96 -21.34 8.86
C ALA A 132 -6.85 -22.17 7.92
N SER A 133 -6.40 -23.39 7.63
CA SER A 133 -7.07 -24.34 6.72
C SER A 133 -8.36 -24.90 7.29
#